data_AF-A0AAD6NB74-F1
#
_entry.id   AF-A0AAD6NB74-F1
#
_cell.length_a   1.000
_cell.length_b   1.000
_cell.length_c   1.000
_cell.angle_alpha   90.00
_cell.angle_beta   90.00
_cell.angle_gamma   90.00
#
_symmetry.space_group_name_H-M   'P 1'
#
loop_
_entity.id
_entity.type
_entity.pdbx_description
1 polymer ?
#
loop_
_entity_poly.entity_id
_entity_poly.type
_entity_poly.pdbx_seq_one_letter_code
_entity_poly.pdbx_strand_id
1 'polypeptide(L)'
;MHKVLVPSHSSAHRFACFALYRALLRQCCPTNTASWQGESRSLVKKNFRRFQKLQSPSQTTNALKAGYEALNLLSSASEGNRHDTHKVTTLLAQHKSQKEKHAAKQRKSGSAKPVKPMSPKKARKAESIRFQKETAQRHPNATSVLSRPRPLGSLGDKKRKVPVLVNARGIPFLRFKKPQPRNLSDTLRKKLLNRWVWIQRRERLQLDILFARDEDDWDRITKTAERSTWVQPIQESLDDVCDKVASWDMKNKQNAESMWGIVLAERALAEEEASQKQKDASQQQAEANQRQPEQ
;
A
#
# COMPACT_ATOMS: atom_id res chain seq x y z
N MET A 1 -49.76 4.56 22.07
CA MET A 1 -48.65 4.98 21.19
C MET A 1 -48.31 3.83 20.25
N HIS A 2 -48.58 3.96 18.94
CA HIS A 2 -48.24 2.91 17.98
C HIS A 2 -46.71 2.86 17.78
N LYS A 3 -46.10 1.69 18.00
CA LYS A 3 -44.68 1.48 17.73
C LYS A 3 -44.46 1.57 16.22
N VAL A 4 -43.91 2.68 15.74
CA VAL A 4 -43.54 2.86 14.34
C VAL A 4 -42.36 1.94 14.05
N LEU A 5 -42.64 0.79 13.44
CA LEU A 5 -41.61 -0.18 13.10
C LEU A 5 -40.72 0.40 12.00
N VAL A 6 -39.42 0.46 12.26
CA VAL A 6 -38.43 0.95 11.29
C VAL A 6 -38.44 0.04 10.05
N PRO A 7 -38.51 0.59 8.81
CA PRO A 7 -38.61 -0.21 7.58
C PRO A 7 -37.55 -1.30 7.43
N SER A 8 -36.32 -1.09 7.90
CA SER A 8 -35.24 -2.10 7.86
C SER A 8 -35.54 -3.38 8.64
N HIS A 9 -36.38 -3.31 9.67
CA HIS A 9 -36.72 -4.44 10.54
C HIS A 9 -38.06 -5.09 10.16
N SER A 10 -38.76 -4.56 9.15
CA SER A 10 -39.99 -5.15 8.62
C SER A 10 -39.68 -6.15 7.50
N SER A 11 -39.94 -7.44 7.74
CA SER A 11 -39.87 -8.47 6.70
C SER A 11 -40.84 -8.19 5.55
N ALA A 12 -42.04 -7.68 5.86
CA ALA A 12 -43.05 -7.29 4.88
C ALA A 12 -42.56 -6.16 3.95
N HIS A 13 -41.89 -5.13 4.51
CA HIS A 13 -41.29 -4.06 3.71
C HIS A 13 -40.23 -4.61 2.74
N ARG A 14 -39.32 -5.45 3.24
CA ARG A 14 -38.27 -6.06 2.42
C ARG A 14 -38.87 -6.89 1.27
N PHE A 15 -39.91 -7.67 1.56
CA PHE A 15 -40.63 -8.45 0.55
C PHE A 15 -41.30 -7.53 -0.50
N ALA A 16 -42.04 -6.51 -0.07
CA ALA A 16 -42.71 -5.57 -0.96
C ALA A 16 -41.72 -4.84 -1.88
N CYS A 17 -40.58 -4.38 -1.35
CA CYS A 17 -39.53 -3.77 -2.15
C CYS A 17 -38.94 -4.72 -3.20
N PHE A 18 -38.70 -5.99 -2.85
CA PHE A 18 -38.20 -6.98 -3.82
C PHE A 18 -39.25 -7.33 -4.88
N ALA A 19 -40.52 -7.47 -4.50
CA ALA A 19 -41.61 -7.72 -5.42
C ALA A 19 -41.74 -6.57 -6.42
N LEU A 20 -41.78 -5.33 -5.94
CA LEU A 20 -41.85 -4.13 -6.79
C LEU A 20 -40.61 -3.99 -7.68
N TYR A 21 -39.40 -4.22 -7.14
CA TYR A 21 -38.16 -4.19 -7.92
C TYR A 21 -38.19 -5.21 -9.08
N ARG A 22 -38.62 -6.45 -8.81
CA ARG A 22 -38.74 -7.50 -9.83
C ARG A 22 -39.81 -7.17 -10.87
N ALA A 23 -40.97 -6.67 -10.44
CA ALA A 23 -42.06 -6.27 -11.33
C ALA A 23 -41.63 -5.16 -12.28
N LEU A 24 -41.01 -4.10 -11.77
CA LEU A 24 -40.48 -3.00 -12.58
C LEU A 24 -39.42 -3.48 -13.56
N LEU A 25 -38.48 -4.33 -13.12
CA LEU A 25 -37.47 -4.88 -14.02
C LEU A 25 -38.04 -5.77 -15.12
N ARG A 26 -39.12 -6.51 -14.83
CA ARG A 26 -39.83 -7.33 -15.82
C ARG A 26 -40.47 -6.45 -16.91
N GLN A 27 -41.09 -5.33 -16.52
CA GLN A 27 -41.66 -4.39 -17.50
C GLN A 27 -40.62 -3.60 -18.30
N CYS A 28 -39.40 -3.45 -17.75
CA CYS A 28 -38.27 -2.85 -18.46
C CYS A 28 -37.42 -3.87 -19.26
N CYS A 29 -37.88 -5.12 -19.43
CA CYS A 29 -37.19 -6.07 -20.29
C CYS A 29 -37.35 -5.66 -21.77
N PRO A 30 -36.27 -5.69 -22.56
CA PRO A 30 -36.32 -5.32 -23.97
C PRO A 30 -37.16 -6.35 -24.74
N THR A 31 -38.42 -6.03 -25.00
CA THR A 31 -39.16 -6.59 -26.12
C THR A 31 -38.84 -5.71 -27.32
N ASN A 32 -38.82 -6.26 -28.53
CA ASN A 32 -38.23 -5.63 -29.73
C ASN A 32 -38.94 -4.34 -30.24
N THR A 33 -39.72 -3.65 -29.39
CA THR A 33 -40.76 -2.68 -29.76
C THR A 33 -40.63 -1.29 -29.12
N ALA A 34 -39.87 -1.10 -28.02
CA ALA A 34 -39.85 0.20 -27.33
C ALA A 34 -38.45 0.67 -26.85
N SER A 35 -37.99 1.78 -27.43
CA SER A 35 -36.68 2.43 -27.15
C SER A 35 -36.44 2.77 -25.67
N TRP A 36 -37.50 3.01 -24.88
CA TRP A 36 -37.40 3.42 -23.47
C TRP A 36 -37.07 2.28 -22.48
N GLN A 37 -37.22 1.01 -22.88
CA GLN A 37 -37.09 -0.14 -21.98
C GLN A 37 -35.66 -0.33 -21.43
N GLY A 38 -34.64 -0.17 -22.28
CA GLY A 38 -33.24 -0.32 -21.87
C GLY A 38 -32.79 0.75 -20.86
N GLU A 39 -33.20 2.00 -21.08
CA GLU A 39 -32.80 3.14 -20.24
C GLU A 39 -33.52 3.14 -18.90
N SER A 40 -34.82 2.87 -18.89
CA SER A 40 -35.64 2.77 -17.69
C SER A 40 -35.13 1.67 -16.74
N ARG A 41 -34.68 0.53 -17.28
CA ARG A 41 -34.06 -0.55 -16.48
C ARG A 41 -32.86 -0.07 -15.67
N SER A 42 -31.99 0.73 -16.27
CA SER A 42 -30.80 1.28 -15.60
C SER A 42 -31.19 2.28 -14.50
N LEU A 43 -32.24 3.07 -14.74
CA LEU A 43 -32.74 4.08 -13.82
C LEU A 43 -33.40 3.44 -12.59
N VAL A 44 -34.20 2.39 -12.79
CA VAL A 44 -34.80 1.61 -11.70
C VAL A 44 -33.72 1.05 -10.78
N LYS A 45 -32.69 0.39 -11.33
CA LYS A 45 -31.56 -0.13 -10.53
C LYS A 45 -30.87 0.97 -9.73
N LYS A 46 -30.62 2.13 -10.36
CA LYS A 46 -29.99 3.28 -9.71
C LYS A 46 -30.84 3.86 -8.58
N ASN A 47 -32.15 3.98 -8.78
CA ASN A 47 -33.08 4.52 -7.79
C ASN A 47 -33.22 3.60 -6.58
N PHE A 48 -33.38 2.28 -6.78
CA PHE A 48 -33.42 1.33 -5.67
C PHE A 48 -32.12 1.33 -4.85
N ARG A 49 -30.95 1.45 -5.50
CA ARG A 49 -29.67 1.63 -4.79
C ARG A 49 -29.61 2.95 -4.02
N ARG A 50 -30.12 4.04 -4.58
CA ARG A 50 -30.17 5.36 -3.92
C ARG A 50 -31.03 5.32 -2.67
N PHE A 51 -32.18 4.65 -2.71
CA PHE A 51 -33.14 4.59 -1.60
C PHE A 51 -32.92 3.40 -0.64
N GLN A 52 -31.88 2.57 -0.84
CA GLN A 52 -31.61 1.39 0.00
C GLN A 52 -31.44 1.73 1.50
N LYS A 53 -30.89 2.91 1.82
CA LYS A 53 -30.63 3.35 3.20
C LYS A 53 -31.74 4.23 3.78
N LEU A 54 -32.88 4.36 3.10
CA LEU A 54 -34.01 5.18 3.53
C LEU A 54 -34.71 4.51 4.74
N GLN A 55 -34.78 5.20 5.87
CA GLN A 55 -35.39 4.67 7.10
C GLN A 55 -36.65 5.44 7.54
N SER A 56 -36.93 6.59 6.93
CA SER A 56 -38.11 7.39 7.27
C SER A 56 -39.39 6.73 6.74
N PRO A 57 -40.35 6.35 7.59
CA PRO A 57 -41.58 5.68 7.16
C PRO A 57 -42.37 6.46 6.13
N SER A 58 -42.51 7.78 6.29
CA SER A 58 -43.24 8.64 5.35
C SER A 58 -42.54 8.75 4.00
N GLN A 59 -41.22 8.83 3.99
CA GLN A 59 -40.45 8.85 2.75
C GLN A 59 -40.51 7.49 2.05
N THR A 60 -40.48 6.40 2.82
CA THR A 60 -40.63 5.03 2.29
C THR A 60 -42.01 4.81 1.69
N THR A 61 -43.09 5.26 2.34
CA THR A 61 -44.44 5.16 1.77
C THR A 61 -44.57 5.97 0.48
N ASN A 62 -44.02 7.19 0.46
CA ASN A 62 -44.06 8.03 -0.74
C ASN A 62 -43.22 7.44 -1.88
N ALA A 63 -42.05 6.88 -1.59
CA ALA A 63 -41.21 6.21 -2.57
C ALA A 63 -41.87 4.94 -3.12
N LEU A 64 -42.53 4.15 -2.26
CA LEU A 64 -43.29 2.96 -2.69
C LEU A 64 -44.49 3.34 -3.56
N LYS A 65 -45.28 4.35 -3.16
CA LYS A 65 -46.40 4.89 -3.96
C LYS A 65 -45.93 5.31 -5.35
N ALA A 66 -44.87 6.13 -5.42
CA ALA A 66 -44.28 6.54 -6.69
C ALA A 66 -43.77 5.35 -7.53
N GLY A 67 -43.27 4.29 -6.87
CA GLY A 67 -42.85 3.07 -7.54
C GLY A 67 -44.02 2.25 -8.11
N TYR A 68 -45.15 2.17 -7.41
CA TYR A 68 -46.37 1.53 -7.91
C TYR A 68 -47.01 2.35 -9.05
N GLU A 69 -47.04 3.68 -8.95
CA GLU A 69 -47.47 4.56 -10.03
C GLU A 69 -46.59 4.36 -11.28
N ALA A 70 -45.27 4.27 -11.10
CA ALA A 70 -44.35 3.96 -12.19
C ALA A 70 -44.60 2.57 -12.78
N LEU A 71 -44.90 1.57 -11.94
CA LEU A 71 -45.22 0.22 -12.42
C LEU A 71 -46.48 0.22 -13.29
N ASN A 72 -47.55 0.89 -12.85
CA ASN A 72 -48.79 1.01 -13.59
C ASN A 72 -48.55 1.69 -14.95
N LEU A 73 -47.84 2.81 -14.94
CA LEU A 73 -47.50 3.56 -16.15
C LEU A 73 -46.64 2.73 -17.13
N LEU A 74 -45.68 1.95 -16.63
CA LEU A 74 -44.87 1.05 -17.46
C LEU A 74 -45.68 -0.16 -17.98
N SER A 75 -46.62 -0.68 -17.19
CA SER A 75 -47.52 -1.77 -17.62
C SER A 75 -48.44 -1.31 -18.74
N SER A 76 -49.15 -0.19 -18.56
CA SER A 76 -50.04 0.38 -19.58
C SER A 76 -49.27 0.78 -20.84
N ALA A 77 -48.03 1.27 -20.69
CA ALA A 77 -47.15 1.52 -21.82
C ALA A 77 -46.72 0.22 -22.55
N SER A 78 -46.51 -0.88 -21.81
CA SER A 78 -46.17 -2.19 -22.39
C SER A 78 -47.36 -2.85 -23.11
N GLU A 79 -48.58 -2.58 -22.65
CA GLU A 79 -49.84 -3.04 -23.26
C GLU A 79 -50.21 -2.28 -24.54
N GLY A 80 -49.42 -1.26 -24.92
CA GLY A 80 -49.58 -0.52 -26.19
C GLY A 80 -50.26 0.84 -26.07
N ASN A 81 -50.49 1.36 -24.86
CA ASN A 81 -51.07 2.70 -24.69
C ASN A 81 -50.12 3.79 -25.23
N ARG A 82 -50.55 4.48 -26.30
CA ARG A 82 -49.77 5.54 -26.96
C ARG A 82 -49.52 6.77 -26.07
N HIS A 83 -50.46 7.09 -25.18
CA HIS A 83 -50.32 8.22 -24.26
C HIS A 83 -49.23 7.94 -23.21
N ASP A 84 -49.28 6.77 -22.57
CA ASP A 84 -48.35 6.43 -21.50
C ASP A 84 -46.94 6.16 -22.02
N THR A 85 -46.82 5.56 -23.20
CA THR A 85 -45.51 5.44 -23.90
C THR A 85 -44.90 6.82 -24.19
N HIS A 86 -45.70 7.79 -24.66
CA HIS A 86 -45.25 9.17 -24.87
C HIS A 86 -44.85 9.87 -23.56
N LYS A 87 -45.59 9.61 -22.48
CA LYS A 87 -45.26 10.12 -21.14
C LYS A 87 -43.93 9.57 -20.62
N VAL A 88 -43.66 8.26 -20.77
CA VAL A 88 -42.37 7.64 -20.41
C VAL A 88 -41.22 8.27 -21.19
N THR A 89 -41.34 8.38 -22.51
CA THR A 89 -40.27 8.89 -23.36
C THR A 89 -39.96 10.36 -23.05
N THR A 90 -41.00 11.16 -22.80
CA THR A 90 -40.86 12.56 -22.37
C THR A 90 -40.11 12.68 -21.04
N LEU A 91 -40.49 11.88 -20.03
CA LEU A 91 -39.82 11.88 -18.73
C LEU A 91 -38.35 11.46 -18.81
N LEU A 92 -38.03 10.46 -19.64
CA LEU A 92 -36.64 10.03 -19.85
C LEU A 92 -35.81 11.12 -20.55
N ALA A 93 -36.38 11.77 -21.57
CA ALA A 93 -35.73 12.90 -22.25
C ALA A 93 -35.46 14.07 -21.29
N GLN A 94 -36.45 14.42 -20.46
CA GLN A 94 -36.29 15.45 -19.42
C GLN A 94 -35.19 15.09 -18.41
N HIS A 95 -35.16 13.85 -17.92
CA HIS A 95 -34.16 13.39 -16.98
C HIS A 95 -32.74 13.43 -17.58
N LYS A 96 -32.56 13.06 -18.86
CA LYS A 96 -31.29 13.19 -19.58
C LYS A 96 -30.84 14.65 -19.66
N SER A 97 -31.73 15.55 -20.11
CA SER A 97 -31.44 16.98 -20.21
C SER A 97 -31.04 17.57 -18.85
N GLN A 98 -31.74 17.22 -17.76
CA GLN A 98 -31.38 17.65 -16.42
C GLN A 98 -30.00 17.15 -16.00
N LYS A 99 -29.68 15.86 -16.25
CA LYS A 99 -28.38 15.28 -15.94
C LYS A 99 -27.25 16.01 -16.67
N GLU A 100 -27.44 16.33 -17.95
CA GLU A 100 -26.47 17.08 -18.76
C GLU A 100 -26.30 18.51 -18.25
N LYS A 101 -27.39 19.21 -17.93
CA LYS A 101 -27.35 20.55 -17.31
C LYS A 101 -26.58 20.53 -15.99
N HIS A 102 -26.82 19.53 -15.14
CA HIS A 102 -26.07 19.36 -13.89
C HIS A 102 -24.59 19.07 -14.14
N ALA A 103 -24.26 18.17 -15.07
CA ALA A 103 -22.88 17.87 -15.44
C ALA A 103 -22.14 19.10 -16.00
N ALA A 104 -22.79 19.88 -16.86
CA ALA A 104 -22.25 21.13 -17.39
C ALA A 104 -21.99 22.16 -16.29
N LYS A 105 -22.93 22.34 -15.35
CA LYS A 105 -22.74 23.20 -14.16
C LYS A 105 -21.57 22.73 -13.30
N GLN A 106 -21.43 21.42 -13.08
CA GLN A 106 -20.29 20.85 -12.33
C GLN A 106 -18.95 21.06 -13.04
N ARG A 107 -18.90 20.91 -14.38
CA ARG A 107 -17.69 21.21 -15.17
C ARG A 107 -17.28 22.68 -15.09
N LYS A 108 -18.24 23.60 -15.29
CA LYS A 108 -18.01 25.06 -15.20
C LYS A 108 -17.54 25.47 -13.80
N SER A 109 -18.12 24.90 -12.75
CA SER A 109 -17.68 25.16 -11.37
C SER A 109 -16.37 24.45 -11.00
N GLY A 110 -15.99 23.39 -11.71
CA GLY A 110 -14.74 22.67 -11.51
C GLY A 110 -13.53 23.43 -12.06
N SER A 111 -13.67 24.04 -13.24
CA SER A 111 -12.61 24.86 -13.86
C SER A 111 -12.37 26.17 -13.13
N ALA A 112 -13.40 26.76 -12.52
CA ALA A 112 -13.31 28.02 -11.79
C ALA A 112 -12.82 27.85 -10.33
N LYS A 113 -12.66 26.63 -9.83
CA LYS A 113 -12.18 26.40 -8.45
C LYS A 113 -10.65 26.51 -8.43
N PRO A 114 -10.06 27.41 -7.62
CA PRO A 114 -8.62 27.43 -7.44
C PRO A 114 -8.14 26.08 -6.89
N VAL A 115 -7.00 25.61 -7.39
CA VAL A 115 -6.39 24.37 -6.90
C VAL A 115 -6.11 24.55 -5.41
N LYS A 116 -6.84 23.81 -4.57
CA LYS A 116 -6.62 23.86 -3.12
C LYS A 116 -5.15 23.57 -2.85
N PRO A 117 -4.45 24.36 -2.01
CA PRO A 117 -3.08 24.08 -1.65
C PRO A 117 -2.98 22.64 -1.13
N MET A 118 -1.90 21.95 -1.50
CA MET A 118 -1.73 20.56 -1.10
C MET A 118 -1.73 20.47 0.41
N SER A 119 -2.63 19.64 0.97
CA SER A 119 -2.60 19.31 2.40
C SER A 119 -1.19 18.87 2.81
N PRO A 120 -0.68 19.25 3.99
CA PRO A 120 0.66 18.88 4.47
C PRO A 120 0.95 17.37 4.37
N LYS A 121 -0.07 16.54 4.61
CA LYS A 121 0.03 15.07 4.48
C LYS A 121 0.31 14.63 3.03
N LYS A 122 -0.31 15.31 2.05
CA LYS A 122 -0.07 15.04 0.63
C LYS A 122 1.31 15.51 0.19
N ALA A 123 1.76 16.67 0.67
CA ALA A 123 3.11 17.19 0.42
C ALA A 123 4.18 16.22 0.93
N ARG A 124 4.09 15.80 2.20
CA ARG A 124 5.01 14.81 2.79
C ARG A 124 5.03 13.48 2.03
N LYS A 125 3.86 13.01 1.54
CA LYS A 125 3.78 11.81 0.70
C LYS A 125 4.49 12.02 -0.63
N ALA A 126 4.30 13.16 -1.27
CA ALA A 126 4.95 13.49 -2.55
C ALA A 126 6.48 13.57 -2.40
N GLU A 127 6.98 14.22 -1.34
CA GLU A 127 8.41 14.26 -1.02
C GLU A 127 8.98 12.86 -0.77
N SER A 128 8.27 12.02 -0.01
CA SER A 128 8.71 10.64 0.21
C SER A 128 8.78 9.84 -1.09
N ILE A 129 7.86 10.07 -2.03
CA ILE A 129 7.88 9.42 -3.35
C ILE A 129 9.06 9.93 -4.18
N ARG A 130 9.31 11.24 -4.18
CA ARG A 130 10.47 11.85 -4.87
C ARG A 130 11.78 11.28 -4.35
N PHE A 131 11.96 11.28 -3.04
CA PHE A 131 13.15 10.71 -2.40
C PHE A 131 13.35 9.22 -2.75
N GLN A 132 12.28 8.42 -2.78
CA GLN A 132 12.38 7.01 -3.18
C GLN A 132 12.80 6.84 -4.65
N LYS A 133 12.36 7.72 -5.54
CA LYS A 133 12.74 7.70 -6.96
C LYS A 133 14.21 8.11 -7.13
N GLU A 134 14.64 9.19 -6.48
CA GLU A 134 16.02 9.68 -6.51
C GLU A 134 17.00 8.65 -5.96
N THR A 135 16.61 7.94 -4.89
CA THR A 135 17.46 6.94 -4.24
C THR A 135 17.26 5.52 -4.75
N ALA A 136 16.52 5.34 -5.85
CA ALA A 136 16.30 4.02 -6.45
C ALA A 136 17.61 3.40 -6.97
N GLN A 137 18.53 4.24 -7.45
CA GLN A 137 19.86 3.83 -7.91
C GLN A 137 20.94 4.36 -6.98
N ARG A 138 22.08 3.65 -6.95
CA ARG A 138 23.28 4.16 -6.28
C ARG A 138 23.86 5.29 -7.14
N HIS A 139 24.23 6.40 -6.51
CA HIS A 139 24.91 7.48 -7.20
C HIS A 139 26.26 6.98 -7.75
N PRO A 140 26.64 7.27 -9.01
CA PRO A 140 27.87 6.77 -9.63
C PRO A 140 29.12 7.04 -8.79
N ASN A 141 29.21 8.24 -8.22
CA ASN A 141 30.37 8.68 -7.42
C ASN A 141 30.23 8.39 -5.91
N ALA A 142 29.44 7.40 -5.52
CA ALA A 142 29.21 7.11 -4.10
C ALA A 142 30.37 6.33 -3.47
N THR A 143 31.17 6.99 -2.64
CA THR A 143 32.25 6.38 -1.85
C THR A 143 31.75 5.24 -0.96
N SER A 144 32.60 4.25 -0.71
CA SER A 144 32.28 3.14 0.20
C SER A 144 32.00 3.64 1.62
N VAL A 145 30.99 3.06 2.28
CA VAL A 145 30.66 3.38 3.68
C VAL A 145 31.81 3.03 4.62
N LEU A 146 32.61 2.02 4.26
CA LEU A 146 33.75 1.56 5.06
C LEU A 146 34.97 2.50 5.01
N SER A 147 35.01 3.45 4.07
CA SER A 147 36.09 4.44 3.94
C SER A 147 35.97 5.64 4.90
N ARG A 148 35.08 5.53 5.89
CA ARG A 148 34.80 6.56 6.89
C ARG A 148 35.71 6.37 8.11
N PRO A 149 35.96 7.42 8.92
CA PRO A 149 35.34 8.75 8.93
C PRO A 149 35.79 9.68 7.80
N ARG A 150 34.96 10.67 7.44
CA ARG A 150 35.34 11.70 6.44
C ARG A 150 36.19 12.82 7.07
N PRO A 151 37.18 13.37 6.35
CA PRO A 151 37.93 14.53 6.82
C PRO A 151 37.05 15.77 6.89
N LEU A 152 37.41 16.72 7.76
CA LEU A 152 36.67 17.97 8.01
C LEU A 152 36.36 18.77 6.73
N GLY A 153 37.35 18.91 5.84
CA GLY A 153 37.18 19.64 4.58
C GLY A 153 36.11 19.07 3.64
N SER A 154 35.77 17.78 3.76
CA SER A 154 34.71 17.15 2.95
C SER A 154 33.30 17.44 3.48
N LEU A 155 33.17 17.89 4.74
CA LEU A 155 31.88 18.09 5.40
C LEU A 155 31.33 19.53 5.22
N GLY A 156 32.20 20.49 4.88
CA GLY A 156 31.89 21.92 4.88
C GLY A 156 31.49 22.42 6.28
N ASP A 157 30.65 23.45 6.36
CA ASP A 157 30.24 24.06 7.65
C ASP A 157 29.25 23.23 8.47
N LYS A 158 28.90 22.02 8.02
CA LYS A 158 27.84 21.21 8.64
C LYS A 158 28.37 20.39 9.82
N LYS A 159 27.57 20.28 10.89
CA LYS A 159 27.87 19.39 12.03
C LYS A 159 27.99 17.92 11.58
N ARG A 160 29.02 17.21 12.06
CA ARG A 160 29.21 15.78 11.85
C ARG A 160 28.02 14.99 12.38
N LYS A 161 27.49 14.10 11.54
CA LYS A 161 26.37 13.22 11.88
C LYS A 161 26.88 11.80 12.03
N VAL A 162 26.94 11.34 13.26
CA VAL A 162 27.32 9.96 13.60
C VAL A 162 26.21 9.02 13.08
N PRO A 163 26.54 8.04 12.22
CA PRO A 163 25.56 7.05 11.77
C PRO A 163 25.17 6.10 12.89
N VAL A 164 23.96 5.57 12.80
CA VAL A 164 23.49 4.53 13.73
C VAL A 164 23.72 3.17 13.08
N LEU A 165 24.44 2.27 13.78
CA LEU A 165 24.54 0.87 13.39
C LEU A 165 23.20 0.16 13.62
N VAL A 166 22.66 -0.45 12.59
CA VAL A 166 21.36 -1.15 12.62
C VAL A 166 21.57 -2.55 12.09
N ASN A 167 20.91 -3.53 12.72
CA ASN A 167 20.85 -4.90 12.25
C ASN A 167 19.49 -5.19 11.60
N ALA A 168 19.48 -5.65 10.35
CA ALA A 168 18.30 -6.17 9.67
C ALA A 168 18.39 -7.70 9.56
N ARG A 169 17.87 -8.41 10.58
CA ARG A 169 17.82 -9.89 10.63
C ARG A 169 19.15 -10.58 10.24
N GLY A 170 20.25 -10.11 10.82
CA GLY A 170 21.61 -10.65 10.57
C GLY A 170 22.44 -9.83 9.58
N ILE A 171 21.85 -8.83 8.90
CA ILE A 171 22.60 -7.93 8.01
C ILE A 171 22.86 -6.60 8.70
N PRO A 172 24.11 -6.27 9.07
CA PRO A 172 24.45 -4.95 9.61
C PRO A 172 24.51 -3.91 8.50
N PHE A 173 24.05 -2.70 8.80
CA PHE A 173 24.27 -1.53 7.96
C PHE A 173 24.26 -0.24 8.78
N LEU A 174 24.94 0.79 8.27
CA LEU A 174 24.94 2.13 8.86
C LEU A 174 23.80 2.97 8.30
N ARG A 175 23.01 3.56 9.19
CA ARG A 175 21.87 4.43 8.85
C ARG A 175 22.20 5.89 9.16
N PHE A 176 22.24 6.72 8.12
CA PHE A 176 22.56 8.16 8.23
C PHE A 176 21.32 9.07 8.39
N LYS A 177 20.22 8.76 7.69
CA LYS A 177 18.98 9.58 7.67
C LYS A 177 17.75 8.69 7.49
N LYS A 178 16.59 9.21 7.93
CA LYS A 178 15.26 8.69 7.57
C LYS A 178 14.58 9.65 6.57
N PRO A 179 13.84 9.16 5.57
CA PRO A 179 13.67 7.74 5.19
C PRO A 179 14.96 7.10 4.64
N GLN A 180 15.05 5.77 4.72
CA GLN A 180 16.18 4.99 4.20
C GLN A 180 16.17 5.04 2.66
N PRO A 181 17.33 5.14 1.99
CA PRO A 181 17.37 5.15 0.54
C PRO A 181 16.83 3.83 -0.04
N ARG A 182 16.17 3.93 -1.19
CA ARG A 182 15.42 2.82 -1.79
C ARG A 182 16.34 1.68 -2.23
N ASN A 183 17.46 2.00 -2.87
CA ASN A 183 18.47 1.04 -3.29
C ASN A 183 18.96 0.13 -2.14
N LEU A 184 19.28 0.71 -0.98
CA LEU A 184 19.74 -0.02 0.19
C LEU A 184 18.65 -0.96 0.72
N SER A 185 17.40 -0.47 0.80
CA SER A 185 16.26 -1.29 1.23
C SER A 185 16.03 -2.49 0.30
N ASP A 186 16.16 -2.27 -1.02
CA ASP A 186 16.00 -3.33 -2.01
C ASP A 186 17.16 -4.35 -1.95
N THR A 187 18.41 -3.90 -1.77
CA THR A 187 19.55 -4.80 -1.57
C THR A 187 19.42 -5.64 -0.29
N LEU A 188 18.99 -5.04 0.81
CA LEU A 188 18.75 -5.76 2.06
C LEU A 188 17.67 -6.83 1.87
N ARG A 189 16.57 -6.50 1.19
CA ARG A 189 15.51 -7.46 0.90
C ARG A 189 16.01 -8.63 0.05
N LYS A 190 16.79 -8.35 -1.01
CA LYS A 190 17.38 -9.39 -1.86
C LYS A 190 18.30 -10.32 -1.05
N LYS A 191 19.19 -9.76 -0.22
CA LYS A 191 20.09 -10.55 0.63
C LYS A 191 19.33 -11.43 1.63
N LEU A 192 18.29 -10.89 2.27
CA LEU A 192 17.44 -11.65 3.18
C LEU A 192 16.68 -12.77 2.46
N LEU A 193 16.19 -12.50 1.25
CA LEU A 193 15.53 -13.51 0.43
C LEU A 193 16.49 -14.65 0.07
N ASN A 194 17.72 -14.33 -0.36
CA ASN A 194 18.72 -15.35 -0.70
C ASN A 194 19.07 -16.22 0.51
N ARG A 195 19.22 -15.62 1.71
CA ARG A 195 19.43 -16.38 2.95
C ARG A 195 18.23 -17.28 3.27
N TRP A 196 17.01 -16.78 3.07
CA TRP A 196 15.80 -17.56 3.28
C TRP A 196 15.73 -18.79 2.38
N VAL A 197 16.13 -18.66 1.11
CA VAL A 197 16.22 -19.80 0.18
C VAL A 197 17.17 -20.88 0.70
N TRP A 198 18.30 -20.52 1.29
CA TRP A 198 19.22 -21.49 1.91
C TRP A 198 18.61 -22.15 3.13
N ILE A 199 17.94 -21.39 4.00
CA ILE A 199 17.26 -21.95 5.18
C ILE A 199 16.18 -22.96 4.75
N GLN A 200 15.35 -22.60 3.77
CA GLN A 200 14.31 -23.51 3.25
C GLN A 200 14.93 -24.76 2.61
N ARG A 201 16.03 -24.61 1.87
CA ARG A 201 16.74 -25.75 1.28
C ARG A 201 17.30 -26.67 2.37
N ARG A 202 17.90 -26.11 3.42
CA ARG A 202 18.39 -26.88 4.58
C ARG A 202 17.26 -27.66 5.24
N GLU A 203 16.15 -27.01 5.56
CA GLU A 203 14.99 -27.65 6.18
C GLU A 203 14.43 -28.80 5.32
N ARG A 204 14.35 -28.60 4.00
CA ARG A 204 13.94 -29.66 3.07
C ARG A 204 14.91 -30.84 3.06
N LEU A 205 16.21 -30.57 2.90
CA LEU A 205 17.24 -31.62 2.87
C LEU A 205 17.28 -32.43 4.19
N GLN A 206 17.00 -31.79 5.33
CA GLN A 206 16.89 -32.49 6.61
C GLN A 206 15.76 -33.52 6.64
N LEU A 207 14.64 -33.24 5.97
CA LEU A 207 13.56 -34.21 5.79
C LEU A 207 13.96 -35.28 4.76
N ASP A 208 14.58 -34.88 3.65
CA ASP A 208 14.99 -35.79 2.58
C ASP A 208 16.01 -36.84 3.09
N ILE A 209 16.86 -36.49 4.06
CA ILE A 209 17.77 -37.45 4.72
C ILE A 209 17.01 -38.59 5.40
N LEU A 210 15.85 -38.33 6.00
CA LEU A 210 15.08 -39.38 6.65
C LEU A 210 14.58 -40.39 5.62
N PHE A 211 14.02 -39.91 4.51
CA PHE A 211 13.57 -40.77 3.42
C PHE A 211 14.73 -41.53 2.76
N ALA A 212 15.88 -40.88 2.56
CA ALA A 212 17.04 -41.56 2.00
C ALA A 212 17.56 -42.69 2.89
N ARG A 213 17.47 -42.55 4.22
CA ARG A 213 17.81 -43.65 5.14
C ARG A 213 16.86 -44.83 4.98
N ASP A 214 15.57 -44.57 4.81
CA ASP A 214 14.59 -45.62 4.58
C ASP A 214 14.86 -46.37 3.26
N GLU A 215 15.28 -45.65 2.21
CA GLU A 215 15.68 -46.26 0.93
C GLU A 215 16.99 -47.07 1.05
N ASP A 216 17.99 -46.56 1.76
CA ASP A 216 19.22 -47.32 2.05
C ASP A 216 18.93 -48.61 2.86
N ASP A 217 17.96 -48.54 3.78
CA ASP A 217 17.48 -49.69 4.54
C ASP A 217 16.75 -50.68 3.63
N TRP A 218 15.98 -50.19 2.65
CA TRP A 218 15.30 -51.01 1.65
C TRP A 218 16.28 -51.72 0.73
N ASP A 219 17.28 -51.02 0.18
CA ASP A 219 18.33 -51.59 -0.67
C ASP A 219 19.12 -52.69 0.05
N ARG A 220 19.31 -52.53 1.36
CA ARG A 220 19.92 -53.55 2.22
C ARG A 220 19.05 -54.81 2.33
N ILE A 221 17.73 -54.67 2.41
CA ILE A 221 16.79 -55.79 2.49
C ILE A 221 16.70 -56.52 1.14
N THR A 222 16.60 -55.77 0.04
CA THR A 222 16.44 -56.31 -1.32
C THR A 222 17.76 -56.82 -1.92
N LYS A 223 18.90 -56.53 -1.29
CA LYS A 223 20.26 -56.85 -1.77
C LYS A 223 20.59 -56.19 -3.10
N THR A 224 19.92 -55.10 -3.44
CA THR A 224 20.14 -54.30 -4.66
C THR A 224 21.14 -53.17 -4.38
N ALA A 225 22.15 -53.44 -3.55
CA ALA A 225 23.06 -52.39 -3.09
C ALA A 225 23.85 -51.78 -4.26
N GLU A 226 23.60 -50.50 -4.52
CA GLU A 226 24.40 -49.69 -5.44
C GLU A 226 25.76 -49.31 -4.82
N ARG A 227 26.66 -48.71 -5.61
CA ARG A 227 28.00 -48.31 -5.15
C ARG A 227 27.98 -47.15 -4.13
N SER A 228 26.89 -46.39 -4.09
CA SER A 228 26.73 -45.22 -3.22
C SER A 228 25.39 -45.27 -2.50
N THR A 229 25.41 -44.81 -1.25
CA THR A 229 24.25 -44.67 -0.36
C THR A 229 23.40 -43.45 -0.76
N TRP A 230 22.07 -43.57 -0.72
CA TRP A 230 21.13 -42.49 -1.02
C TRP A 230 21.31 -41.28 -0.11
N VAL A 231 21.69 -41.50 1.15
CA VAL A 231 21.96 -40.41 2.13
C VAL A 231 23.14 -39.54 1.73
N GLN A 232 24.18 -40.11 1.12
CA GLN A 232 25.44 -39.41 0.88
C GLN A 232 25.28 -38.09 0.10
N PRO A 233 24.66 -38.03 -1.10
CA PRO A 233 24.51 -36.79 -1.86
C PRO A 233 23.64 -35.75 -1.15
N ILE A 234 22.69 -36.19 -0.31
CA ILE A 234 21.82 -35.30 0.47
C ILE A 234 22.60 -34.69 1.63
N GLN A 235 23.42 -35.49 2.31
CA GLN A 235 24.30 -35.04 3.38
C GLN A 235 25.33 -34.03 2.86
N GLU A 236 26.00 -34.32 1.74
CA GLU A 236 26.93 -33.39 1.08
C GLU A 236 26.24 -32.07 0.71
N SER A 237 25.00 -32.14 0.20
CA SER A 237 24.19 -30.95 -0.10
C SER A 237 23.79 -30.18 1.15
N LEU A 238 23.53 -30.86 2.28
CA LEU A 238 23.16 -30.25 3.55
C LEU A 238 24.36 -29.50 4.14
N ASP A 239 25.53 -30.11 4.10
CA ASP A 239 26.78 -29.53 4.60
C ASP A 239 27.15 -28.28 3.79
N ASP A 240 27.08 -28.32 2.45
CA ASP A 240 27.28 -27.15 1.58
C ASP A 240 26.35 -25.97 1.94
N VAL A 241 25.08 -26.25 2.22
CA VAL A 241 24.12 -25.20 2.60
C VAL A 241 24.42 -24.65 3.99
N CYS A 242 24.78 -25.51 4.95
CA CYS A 242 25.18 -25.10 6.29
C CYS A 242 26.44 -24.21 6.24
N ASP A 243 27.44 -24.58 5.45
CA ASP A 243 28.67 -23.80 5.26
C ASP A 243 28.40 -22.44 4.60
N LYS A 244 27.48 -22.40 3.62
CA LYS A 244 27.02 -21.13 3.02
C LYS A 244 26.37 -20.21 4.04
N VAL A 245 25.51 -20.74 4.91
CA VAL A 245 24.87 -19.94 5.98
C VAL A 245 25.91 -19.46 6.99
N ALA A 246 26.78 -20.36 7.47
CA ALA A 246 27.80 -20.04 8.47
C ALA A 246 28.80 -19.00 7.95
N SER A 247 29.33 -19.19 6.73
CA SER A 247 30.26 -18.24 6.11
C SER A 247 29.62 -16.88 5.85
N TRP A 248 28.32 -16.84 5.52
CA TRP A 248 27.56 -15.60 5.35
C TRP A 248 27.37 -14.87 6.70
N ASP A 249 27.00 -15.59 7.76
CA ASP A 249 26.82 -15.03 9.10
C ASP A 249 28.17 -14.50 9.63
N MET A 250 29.28 -15.22 9.43
CA MET A 250 30.63 -14.79 9.79
C MET A 250 31.05 -13.51 9.06
N LYS A 251 30.84 -13.43 7.74
CA LYS A 251 31.12 -12.21 6.97
C LYS A 251 30.31 -11.01 7.47
N ASN A 252 29.05 -11.23 7.85
CA ASN A 252 28.24 -10.16 8.41
C ASN A 252 28.69 -9.74 9.80
N LYS A 253 29.14 -10.66 10.64
CA LYS A 253 29.75 -10.32 11.93
C LYS A 253 30.98 -9.41 11.74
N GLN A 254 31.91 -9.79 10.86
CA GLN A 254 33.09 -8.98 10.53
C GLN A 254 32.70 -7.60 9.99
N ASN A 255 31.70 -7.53 9.11
CA ASN A 255 31.19 -6.26 8.61
C ASN A 255 30.58 -5.40 9.73
N ALA A 256 29.89 -6.00 10.71
CA ALA A 256 29.32 -5.28 11.83
C ALA A 256 30.42 -4.66 12.72
N GLU A 257 31.47 -5.42 13.00
CA GLU A 257 32.63 -4.97 13.79
C GLU A 257 33.34 -3.80 13.10
N SER A 258 33.63 -3.92 11.80
CA SER A 258 34.21 -2.83 11.00
C SER A 258 33.33 -1.58 10.99
N MET A 259 32.00 -1.75 10.83
CA MET A 259 31.06 -0.63 10.87
C MET A 259 30.97 0.00 12.27
N TRP A 260 31.11 -0.78 13.33
CA TRP A 260 31.12 -0.29 14.70
C TRP A 260 32.36 0.56 14.98
N GLY A 261 33.54 0.13 14.52
CA GLY A 261 34.76 0.93 14.59
C GLY A 261 34.60 2.31 13.95
N ILE A 262 33.89 2.39 12.82
CA ILE A 262 33.57 3.66 12.16
C ILE A 262 32.65 4.53 13.01
N VAL A 263 31.63 3.96 13.67
CA VAL A 263 30.73 4.72 14.55
C VAL A 263 31.50 5.32 15.71
N LEU A 264 32.41 4.56 16.32
CA LEU A 264 33.28 5.04 17.40
C LEU A 264 34.20 6.17 16.91
N ALA A 265 34.85 6.00 15.76
CA ALA A 265 35.71 7.03 15.19
C ALA A 265 34.95 8.32 14.82
N GLU A 266 33.77 8.20 14.18
CA GLU A 266 32.93 9.36 13.87
C GLU A 266 32.40 10.05 15.14
N ARG A 267 32.21 9.30 16.24
CA ARG A 267 31.78 9.85 17.53
C ARG A 267 32.90 10.62 18.22
N ALA A 268 34.11 10.04 18.29
CA ALA A 268 35.27 10.72 18.86
C ALA A 268 35.55 12.05 18.15
N LEU A 269 35.59 12.05 16.81
CA LEU A 269 35.76 13.26 16.01
C LEU A 269 34.61 14.27 16.23
N ALA A 270 33.37 13.80 16.38
CA ALA A 270 32.25 14.70 16.64
C ALA A 270 32.32 15.39 18.01
N GLU A 271 32.90 14.72 19.01
CA GLU A 271 33.13 15.26 20.36
C GLU A 271 34.29 16.27 20.37
N GLU A 272 35.39 15.97 19.66
CA GLU A 272 36.52 16.90 19.45
C GLU A 272 36.06 18.17 18.73
N GLU A 273 35.31 18.04 17.63
CA GLU A 273 34.77 19.16 16.87
C GLU A 273 33.80 20.03 17.70
N ALA A 274 32.98 19.40 18.55
CA ALA A 274 32.07 20.13 19.43
C ALA A 274 32.84 20.93 20.49
N SER A 275 33.90 20.34 21.04
CA SER A 275 34.77 20.99 22.03
C SER A 275 35.54 22.16 21.42
N GLN A 276 36.07 22.02 20.20
CA GLN A 276 36.76 23.10 19.51
C GLN A 276 35.80 24.26 19.21
N LYS A 277 34.59 23.99 18.71
CA LYS A 277 33.59 25.04 18.47
C LYS A 277 33.18 25.78 19.73
N GLN A 278 33.11 25.09 20.87
CA GLN A 278 32.84 25.74 22.15
C GLN A 278 34.00 26.68 22.53
N LYS A 279 35.25 26.24 22.38
CA LYS A 279 36.43 27.09 22.61
C LYS A 279 36.46 28.31 21.69
N ASP A 280 36.25 28.11 20.40
CA ASP A 280 36.24 29.19 19.41
C ASP A 280 35.13 30.20 19.72
N ALA A 281 33.94 29.73 20.10
CA ALA A 281 32.83 30.59 20.50
C ALA A 281 33.14 31.38 21.79
N SER A 282 33.75 30.74 22.79
CA SER A 282 34.21 31.41 24.01
C SER A 282 35.30 32.46 23.73
N GLN A 283 36.24 32.17 22.83
CA GLN A 283 37.28 33.11 22.41
C GLN A 283 36.70 34.31 21.65
N GLN A 284 35.79 34.10 20.71
CA GLN A 284 35.09 35.17 20.00
C GLN A 284 34.28 36.06 20.94
N GLN A 285 33.65 35.47 21.96
CA GLN A 285 32.91 36.23 22.97
C GLN A 285 33.86 37.05 23.87
N ALA A 286 35.03 36.51 24.22
CA ALA A 286 36.05 37.25 24.95
C ALA A 286 36.64 38.41 24.14
N GLU A 287 36.93 38.20 22.85
CA GLU A 287 37.40 39.26 21.93
C GLU A 287 36.33 40.34 21.71
N ALA A 288 35.06 39.96 21.59
CA ALA A 288 33.95 40.91 21.46
C ALA A 288 33.80 41.80 22.70
N ASN A 289 33.96 41.22 23.89
CA ASN A 289 33.93 41.98 25.15
C ASN A 289 35.15 42.91 25.30
N GLN A 290 36.34 42.52 24.82
CA GLN A 290 37.53 43.38 24.86
C GLN A 290 37.49 44.53 23.84
N ARG A 291 36.72 44.40 22.75
CA ARG A 291 36.55 45.45 21.72
C ARG A 291 35.48 46.49 22.04
N GLN A 292 34.80 46.39 23.18
CA GLN A 292 33.99 47.47 23.74
C GLN A 292 34.77 48.18 24.86
N PRO A 293 35.75 49.04 24.56
CA PRO A 293 36.31 49.91 25.58
C PRO A 293 35.25 50.95 25.99
N GLU A 294 35.15 51.10 27.31
CA GLU A 294 34.24 51.97 28.06
C GLU A 294 34.13 53.37 27.45
N GLN A 295 32.89 53.80 27.21
CA GLN A 295 32.53 55.21 26.99
C GLN A 295 32.39 55.92 28.33
#